data_AF-A0A090W4L7-F1
#
_entry.id   AF-A0A090W4L7-F1
#
_cell.length_a   1.000
_cell.length_b   1.000
_cell.length_c   1.000
_cell.angle_alpha   90.00
_cell.angle_beta   90.00
_cell.angle_gamma   90.00
#
_symmetry.space_group_name_H-M   'P 1'
#
loop_
_entity.id
_entity.type
_entity.pdbx_description
1 polymer ?
#
loop_
_entity_poly.entity_id
_entity_poly.type
_entity_poly.pdbx_seq_one_letter_code
_entity_poly.pdbx_strand_id
1 'polypeptide(L)' 'MFKTDTTKQGFSIVLIGLDGGEKYKSNTVEKPDVFLNLIDTMPMRRQELRNRK' A
#
# COMPACT_ATOMS: atom_id res chain seq x y z
N MET A 1 -1.42 -9.67 -20.07
CA MET A 1 -1.05 -8.36 -19.46
C MET A 1 -2.33 -7.70 -18.99
N PHE A 2 -2.60 -7.70 -17.69
CA PHE A 2 -3.82 -7.14 -17.12
C PHE A 2 -3.76 -5.61 -17.18
N LYS A 3 -4.70 -4.98 -17.91
CA LYS A 3 -4.83 -3.52 -18.02
C LYS A 3 -5.82 -3.07 -16.97
N THR A 4 -5.38 -2.26 -16.02
CA THR A 4 -6.21 -1.64 -14.99
C THR A 4 -6.69 -0.27 -15.48
N ASP A 5 -8.01 -0.13 -15.60
CA ASP A 5 -8.71 1.07 -16.05
C ASP A 5 -8.38 2.26 -15.12
N THR A 6 -7.88 3.36 -15.70
CA THR A 6 -6.99 4.29 -14.99
C THR A 6 -7.71 5.44 -14.27
N THR A 7 -9.01 5.68 -14.45
CA THR A 7 -9.73 6.71 -13.67
C THR A 7 -11.22 6.38 -13.57
N LYS A 8 -11.64 5.64 -12.53
CA LYS A 8 -13.06 5.50 -12.21
C LYS A 8 -13.51 6.62 -11.28
N GLN A 9 -14.49 7.42 -11.69
CA GLN A 9 -15.16 8.38 -10.80
C GLN A 9 -15.74 7.62 -9.60
N GLY A 10 -15.33 7.99 -8.38
CA GLY A 10 -15.75 7.34 -7.13
C GLY A 10 -14.83 6.24 -6.61
N PHE A 11 -13.66 6.00 -7.23
CA PHE A 11 -12.67 5.05 -6.71
C PHE A 11 -11.57 5.75 -5.90
N SER A 12 -11.22 5.17 -4.75
CA SER A 12 -10.06 5.57 -3.96
C SER A 12 -9.51 4.38 -3.21
N ILE A 13 -8.18 4.24 -3.22
CA ILE A 13 -7.43 3.34 -2.35
C ILE A 13 -6.72 4.20 -1.32
N VAL A 14 -6.74 3.77 -0.06
CA VAL A 14 -5.99 4.40 1.02
C VAL A 14 -5.23 3.31 1.77
N LEU A 15 -3.93 3.48 1.93
CA LEU A 15 -3.11 2.63 2.80
C LEU A 15 -2.98 3.33 4.15
N ILE A 16 -3.52 2.71 5.19
CA ILE A 16 -3.43 3.19 6.57
C ILE A 16 -2.38 2.37 7.31
N GLY A 17 -1.43 3.05 7.96
CA GLY A 17 -0.41 2.42 8.78
C GLY A 17 -0.96 1.93 10.12
N LEU A 18 -0.20 1.08 10.80
CA LEU A 18 -0.54 0.62 12.16
C LEU A 18 -0.68 1.78 13.16
N ASP A 19 0.05 2.88 12.92
CA ASP A 19 -0.05 4.13 13.67
C ASP A 19 -1.33 4.94 13.40
N GLY A 20 -2.20 4.46 12.50
CA GLY A 20 -3.41 5.16 12.07
C GLY A 20 -3.16 6.27 11.04
N GLY A 21 -1.91 6.57 10.72
CA GLY A 21 -1.55 7.56 9.70
C GLY A 21 -1.79 7.06 8.27
N GLU A 22 -2.28 7.96 7.40
CA GLU A 22 -2.36 7.73 5.95
C GLU A 22 -0.94 7.65 5.36
N LYS A 23 -0.61 6.53 4.72
CA LYS A 23 0.70 6.26 4.11
C LYS A 23 0.69 6.40 2.60
N TYR A 24 -0.47 6.22 1.99
CA TYR A 24 -0.67 6.34 0.55
C TYR A 24 -2.13 6.52 0.22
N LYS A 25 -2.42 7.29 -0.83
CA LYS A 25 -3.75 7.46 -1.38
C LYS A 25 -3.68 7.56 -2.90
N SER A 26 -4.55 6.84 -3.59
CA SER A 26 -4.68 6.93 -5.05
C SER A 26 -6.15 6.84 -5.45
N ASN A 27 -6.52 7.57 -6.49
CA ASN A 27 -7.85 7.51 -7.11
C ASN A 27 -7.88 6.58 -8.33
N THR A 28 -6.80 5.86 -8.57
CA THR A 28 -6.64 4.93 -9.69
C THR A 28 -6.32 3.54 -9.16
N VAL A 29 -6.53 2.52 -9.99
CA VAL A 29 -6.22 1.14 -9.62
C VAL A 29 -4.70 0.94 -9.71
N GLU A 30 -4.09 0.70 -8.56
CA GLU A 30 -2.65 0.50 -8.41
C GLU A 30 -2.25 -0.97 -8.48
N LYS A 31 -0.97 -1.22 -8.80
CA LYS A 31 -0.39 -2.56 -8.76
C LYS A 31 -0.08 -2.99 -7.32
N PRO A 32 -0.19 -4.28 -6.98
CA PRO A 32 0.15 -4.80 -5.65
C PRO A 32 1.54 -4.39 -5.17
N ASP A 33 2.53 -4.38 -6.06
CA ASP A 33 3.90 -4.01 -5.76
C ASP A 33 4.03 -2.60 -5.17
N VAL A 34 3.16 -1.66 -5.54
CA VAL A 34 3.17 -0.29 -4.99
C VAL A 34 2.95 -0.32 -3.47
N PHE A 35 1.97 -1.12 -3.03
CA PHE A 35 1.64 -1.24 -1.61
C PHE A 35 2.65 -2.08 -0.85
N LEU A 36 3.06 -3.22 -1.41
CA LEU A 36 3.98 -4.14 -0.75
C LEU A 36 5.35 -3.52 -0.53
N ASN A 37 5.90 -2.86 -1.56
CA ASN A 37 7.17 -2.16 -1.43
C ASN A 37 7.09 -1.04 -0.40
N LEU A 38 5.98 -0.31 -0.35
CA LEU A 38 5.77 0.73 0.65
C LEU A 38 5.70 0.14 2.07
N ILE A 39 4.95 -0.95 2.26
CA ILE A 39 4.84 -1.67 3.53
C ILE A 39 6.21 -2.18 4.00
N ASP A 40 7.02 -2.76 3.11
CA ASP A 40 8.36 -3.28 3.45
C ASP A 40 9.37 -2.18 3.83
N THR A 41 9.10 -0.92 3.46
CA THR A 41 9.89 0.21 3.97
C THR A 41 9.54 0.59 5.41
N MET A 42 8.38 0.18 5.92
CA MET A 42 7.88 0.62 7.23
C MET A 42 8.66 0.00 8.40
N PRO A 43 8.97 0.78 9.45
CA PRO A 43 9.77 0.30 10.58
C PRO A 43 9.11 -0.87 11.31
N MET A 44 7.79 -0.84 11.49
CA MET A 44 7.04 -1.93 12.12
C MET A 44 7.13 -3.23 11.32
N ARG A 45 6.99 -3.15 9.99
CA ARG A 45 7.15 -4.31 9.09
C ARG A 45 8.55 -4.91 9.19
N ARG A 46 9.58 -4.06 9.21
CA ARG A 46 10.97 -4.49 9.42
C ARG A 46 11.17 -5.14 10.79
N GLN A 47 10.52 -4.64 11.83
CA GLN A 47 10.57 -5.21 13.17
C GLN A 47 9.88 -6.58 13.23
N GLU A 48 8.70 -6.74 12.63
CA GLU A 48 8.03 -8.05 12.52
C GLU A 48 8.91 -9.10 11.86
N LEU A 49 9.56 -8.75 10.74
CA LEU A 49 10.46 -9.66 10.03
C LEU A 49 11.67 -10.06 10.87
N ARG A 50 12.19 -9.15 11.71
CA ARG A 50 13.28 -9.45 12.64
C ARG A 50 12.82 -10.36 13.78
N ASN A 51 11.62 -10.14 14.30
CA ASN A 51 11.07 -10.88 15.43
C ASN A 51 10.51 -12.27 15.05
N ARG A 52 10.34 -12.56 13.76
CA ARG A 52 9.91 -13.87 13.24
C ARG A 52 11.08 -14.82 12.90
N LYS A 53 12.32 -14.45 13.21
CA LYS A 53 13.47 -15.36 13.21
C LYS A 53 13.52 -16.14 14.52
#